data_AF-A0A9X0MJQ9-F1
#
_entry.id   AF-A0A9X0MJQ9-F1
#
_cell.length_a   1.000
_cell.length_b   1.000
_cell.length_c   1.000
_cell.angle_alpha   90.00
_cell.angle_beta   90.00
_cell.angle_gamma   90.00
#
_symmetry.space_group_name_H-M   'P 1'
#
loop_
_entity.id
_entity.type
_entity.pdbx_description
1 polymer ?
#
loop_
_entity_poly.entity_id
_entity_poly.type
_entity_poly.pdbx_seq_one_letter_code
_entity_poly.pdbx_strand_id
1 'polypeptide(L)'
;MARKQKDKIVRVQFAKENVMMFGNSYKPWEMQFEEYLQILRQHNELTSVEQVSVSVSDNAWVSWGGLKWCPEENMQHQFNREGCQSNEEDNPNPRNYNEMQFYSDVTVAEKVNKLIKKYKKK
;
A
#
# COMPACT_ATOMS: atom_id res chain seq x y z
N MET A 1 8.78 2.54 25.48
CA MET A 1 9.15 2.09 24.12
C MET A 1 7.88 1.74 23.37
N ALA A 2 7.52 2.51 22.35
CA ALA A 2 6.31 2.25 21.57
C ALA A 2 6.47 0.92 20.83
N ARG A 3 5.49 0.03 20.98
CA ARG A 3 5.45 -1.28 20.32
C ARG A 3 5.52 -1.02 18.81
N LYS A 4 6.67 -1.28 18.18
CA LYS A 4 6.86 -1.12 16.73
C LYS A 4 5.75 -1.95 16.07
N GLN A 5 4.79 -1.31 15.38
CA GLN A 5 3.82 -2.05 14.59
C GLN A 5 4.64 -2.97 13.67
N LYS A 6 4.30 -4.26 13.64
CA LYS A 6 4.93 -5.17 12.68
C LYS A 6 4.76 -4.56 11.28
N ASP A 7 5.87 -4.38 10.58
CA ASP A 7 5.81 -3.92 9.21
C ASP A 7 4.98 -4.91 8.40
N LYS A 8 4.09 -4.37 7.58
CA LYS A 8 3.23 -5.15 6.70
C LYS A 8 2.94 -4.37 5.45
N ILE A 9 2.69 -5.13 4.39
CA ILE A 9 2.18 -4.63 3.13
C ILE A 9 0.67 -4.80 3.16
N VAL A 10 -0.07 -3.71 2.97
CA VAL A 10 -1.53 -3.69 2.86
C VAL A 10 -1.89 -3.55 1.39
N ARG A 11 -2.52 -4.59 0.85
CA ARG A 11 -3.03 -4.65 -0.52
C ARG A 11 -4.52 -4.31 -0.51
N VAL A 12 -4.88 -3.18 -1.10
CA VAL A 12 -6.27 -2.73 -1.23
C VAL A 12 -6.68 -2.83 -2.69
N GLN A 13 -7.70 -3.67 -2.97
CA GLN A 13 -8.28 -3.77 -4.29
C GLN A 13 -9.49 -2.85 -4.41
N PHE A 14 -9.40 -1.89 -5.31
CA PHE A 14 -10.47 -1.00 -5.74
C PHE A 14 -10.98 -1.43 -7.12
N ALA A 15 -12.29 -1.54 -7.29
CA ALA A 15 -12.91 -2.08 -8.51
C ALA A 15 -12.23 -3.39 -8.99
N LYS A 16 -12.52 -3.88 -10.20
CA LYS A 16 -11.93 -5.15 -10.66
C LYS A 16 -10.42 -5.07 -10.93
N GLU A 17 -9.88 -3.90 -11.24
CA GLU A 17 -8.52 -3.78 -11.83
C GLU A 17 -7.57 -2.81 -11.12
N ASN A 18 -8.04 -2.01 -10.14
CA ASN A 18 -7.19 -1.01 -9.49
C ASN A 18 -6.71 -1.49 -8.12
N VAL A 19 -5.55 -2.13 -8.07
CA VAL A 19 -4.94 -2.57 -6.81
C VAL A 19 -3.86 -1.58 -6.39
N MET A 20 -3.99 -1.06 -5.17
CA MET A 20 -3.02 -0.16 -4.57
C MET A 20 -2.42 -0.79 -3.32
N MET A 21 -1.10 -0.68 -3.22
CA MET A 21 -0.29 -1.25 -2.16
C MET A 21 0.16 -0.13 -1.23
N PHE A 22 0.06 -0.36 0.07
CA PHE A 22 0.46 0.57 1.11
C PHE A 22 1.34 -0.14 2.13
N GLY A 23 2.21 0.59 2.78
CA GLY A 23 2.93 0.07 3.93
C GLY A 23 3.52 1.17 4.78
N ASN A 24 4.13 0.78 5.89
CA ASN A 24 4.78 1.74 6.76
C ASN A 24 6.10 2.19 6.11
N SER A 25 6.23 3.48 5.84
CA SER A 25 7.48 4.10 5.41
C SER A 25 7.89 5.15 6.45
N TYR A 26 8.00 6.42 6.07
CA TYR A 26 8.22 7.53 7.00
C TYR A 26 6.94 7.93 7.78
N LYS A 27 5.77 7.36 7.41
CA LYS A 27 4.48 7.47 8.09
C LYS A 27 3.81 6.10 8.19
N PRO A 28 2.84 5.90 9.11
CA PRO A 28 2.00 4.70 9.11
C PRO A 28 1.16 4.58 7.83
N TRP A 29 0.94 3.35 7.34
CA TRP A 29 0.16 3.08 6.13
C TRP A 29 -1.24 3.71 6.17
N GLU A 30 -1.87 3.80 7.35
CA GLU A 30 -3.19 4.39 7.55
C GLU A 30 -3.23 5.87 7.14
N MET A 31 -2.20 6.65 7.52
CA MET A 31 -2.11 8.07 7.14
C MET A 31 -1.89 8.23 5.65
N GLN A 32 -1.08 7.36 5.06
CA GLN A 32 -0.78 7.38 3.64
C GLN A 32 -2.00 6.97 2.81
N PHE A 33 -2.79 6.02 3.31
CA PHE A 33 -4.08 5.66 2.74
C PHE A 33 -5.07 6.82 2.79
N GLU A 34 -5.14 7.56 3.90
CA GLU A 34 -5.96 8.78 4.00
C GLU A 34 -5.52 9.88 3.00
N GLU A 35 -4.21 10.07 2.82
CA GLU A 35 -3.66 10.98 1.78
C GLU A 35 -4.11 10.53 0.38
N TYR A 36 -4.03 9.23 0.08
CA TYR A 36 -4.48 8.67 -1.20
C TYR A 36 -5.99 8.85 -1.43
N LEU A 37 -6.84 8.58 -0.42
CA LEU A 37 -8.28 8.83 -0.51
C LEU A 37 -8.61 10.30 -0.74
N GLN A 38 -7.83 11.22 -0.18
CA GLN A 38 -7.99 12.64 -0.41
C GLN A 38 -7.68 13.02 -1.87
N ILE A 39 -6.64 12.43 -2.46
CA ILE A 39 -6.32 12.59 -3.89
C ILE A 39 -7.47 12.07 -4.75
N LEU A 40 -7.92 10.83 -4.53
CA LEU A 40 -9.06 10.27 -5.28
C LEU A 40 -10.31 11.13 -5.18
N ARG A 41 -10.56 11.73 -4.01
CA ARG A 41 -11.68 12.66 -3.82
C ARG A 41 -11.51 13.93 -4.66
N GLN A 42 -10.32 14.54 -4.66
CA GLN A 42 -10.03 15.75 -5.43
C GLN A 42 -10.18 15.52 -6.94
N HIS A 43 -9.85 14.31 -7.41
CA HIS A 43 -10.03 13.89 -8.81
C HIS A 43 -11.44 13.36 -9.12
N ASN A 44 -12.36 13.36 -8.16
CA ASN A 44 -13.72 12.82 -8.29
C ASN A 44 -13.78 11.32 -8.68
N GLU A 45 -12.75 10.57 -8.32
CA GLU A 45 -12.62 9.13 -8.58
C GLU A 45 -13.09 8.29 -7.39
N LEU A 46 -13.25 8.91 -6.21
CA LEU A 46 -13.66 8.23 -4.98
C LEU A 46 -15.07 7.61 -5.07
N THR A 47 -15.97 8.19 -5.85
CA THR A 47 -17.33 7.66 -6.09
C THR A 47 -17.29 6.31 -6.82
N SER A 48 -16.33 6.12 -7.72
CA SER A 48 -16.08 4.88 -8.46
C SER A 48 -15.37 3.80 -7.64
N VAL A 49 -14.94 4.13 -6.42
CA VAL A 49 -14.27 3.18 -5.52
C VAL A 49 -15.30 2.24 -4.91
N GLU A 50 -15.55 1.11 -5.55
CA GLU A 50 -16.07 -0.08 -4.87
C GLU A 50 -14.88 -0.86 -4.33
N GLN A 51 -14.68 -0.86 -3.01
CA GLN A 51 -13.66 -1.70 -2.40
C GLN A 51 -14.09 -3.15 -2.57
N VAL A 52 -13.27 -3.93 -3.27
CA VAL A 52 -13.58 -5.34 -3.55
C VAL A 52 -12.95 -6.23 -2.50
N SER A 53 -11.71 -5.98 -2.11
CA SER A 53 -11.01 -6.80 -1.12
C SER A 53 -9.84 -6.07 -0.46
N VAL A 54 -9.45 -6.53 0.74
CA VAL A 54 -8.23 -6.10 1.44
C VAL A 54 -7.48 -7.35 1.89
N SER A 55 -6.19 -7.38 1.62
CA SER A 55 -5.28 -8.45 2.04
C SER A 55 -3.98 -7.85 2.56
N VAL A 56 -3.26 -8.60 3.37
CA VAL A 56 -2.01 -8.17 3.97
C VAL A 56 -0.93 -9.22 3.81
N SER A 57 0.32 -8.78 3.83
CA SER A 57 1.51 -9.62 3.87
C SER A 57 2.40 -9.14 5.01
N ASP A 58 3.01 -10.09 5.73
CA ASP A 58 3.95 -9.81 6.83
C ASP A 58 5.34 -9.36 6.34
N ASN A 59 5.49 -9.24 5.01
CA ASN A 59 6.70 -8.68 4.42
C ASN A 59 6.86 -7.20 4.77
N ALA A 60 8.11 -6.75 4.89
CA ALA A 60 8.40 -5.35 5.13
C ALA A 60 8.05 -4.49 3.91
N TRP A 61 7.55 -3.28 4.14
CA TRP A 61 7.35 -2.31 3.06
C TRP A 61 8.70 -1.77 2.55
N VAL A 62 8.74 -1.31 1.30
CA VAL A 62 9.92 -0.65 0.75
C VAL A 62 10.09 0.69 1.47
N SER A 63 11.12 0.77 2.31
CA SER A 63 11.37 1.93 3.18
C SER A 63 12.24 3.00 2.51
N TRP A 64 12.96 2.63 1.46
CA TRP A 64 13.92 3.48 0.78
C TRP A 64 13.23 4.40 -0.23
N GLY A 65 13.67 5.66 -0.35
CA GLY A 65 13.10 6.63 -1.30
C GLY A 65 11.76 7.27 -0.88
N GLY A 66 11.23 6.95 0.30
CA GLY A 66 9.99 7.56 0.81
C GLY A 66 8.73 7.09 0.10
N LEU A 67 8.76 5.88 -0.49
CA LEU A 67 7.63 5.29 -1.19
C LEU A 67 6.40 5.25 -0.26
N LYS A 68 5.34 5.93 -0.70
CA LYS A 68 4.11 5.98 0.08
C LYS A 68 3.17 4.81 -0.25
N TRP A 69 2.81 4.75 -1.52
CA TRP A 69 1.96 3.72 -2.09
C TRP A 69 2.41 3.46 -3.52
N CYS A 70 2.06 2.31 -4.07
CA CYS A 70 2.25 2.02 -5.48
C CYS A 70 1.17 1.08 -6.01
N PRO A 71 0.87 1.15 -7.32
CA PRO A 71 0.11 0.09 -7.98
C PRO A 71 0.79 -1.27 -7.78
N GLU A 72 0.00 -2.33 -7.65
CA GLU A 72 0.50 -3.71 -7.50
C GLU A 72 1.48 -4.10 -8.62
N GLU A 73 1.18 -3.73 -9.86
CA GLU A 73 2.03 -3.97 -11.04
C GLU A 73 3.45 -3.38 -10.90
N ASN A 74 3.59 -2.30 -10.14
CA ASN A 74 4.87 -1.64 -9.92
C ASN A 74 5.63 -2.19 -8.72
N MET A 75 5.05 -3.09 -7.92
CA MET A 75 5.66 -3.55 -6.68
C MET A 75 7.00 -4.27 -6.92
N GLN A 76 7.10 -5.11 -7.94
CA GLN A 76 8.36 -5.78 -8.27
C GLN A 76 9.44 -4.76 -8.68
N HIS A 77 9.08 -3.73 -9.45
CA HIS A 77 10.00 -2.65 -9.78
C HIS A 77 10.51 -1.93 -8.52
N GLN A 78 9.64 -1.69 -7.53
CA GLN A 78 10.05 -1.09 -6.25
C GLN A 78 11.02 -1.99 -5.48
N PHE A 79 10.87 -3.33 -5.53
CA PHE A 79 11.84 -4.25 -4.94
C PHE A 79 13.16 -4.31 -5.71
N ASN A 80 13.12 -4.23 -7.04
CA ASN A 80 14.32 -4.19 -7.86
C ASN A 80 15.17 -2.94 -7.57
N ARG A 81 14.54 -1.82 -7.22
CA ARG A 81 15.22 -0.55 -6.91
C ARG A 81 15.48 -0.34 -5.42
N GLU A 82 15.13 -1.29 -4.57
CA GLU A 82 15.24 -1.12 -3.12
C GLU A 82 16.70 -0.95 -2.70
N GLY A 83 17.02 0.21 -2.12
CA GLY A 83 18.37 0.56 -1.67
C GLY A 83 19.25 1.21 -2.75
N CYS A 84 18.75 1.38 -3.98
CA CYS A 84 19.50 1.92 -5.11
C CYS A 84 19.08 3.34 -5.48
N GLN A 85 20.05 4.24 -5.67
CA GLN A 85 19.83 5.58 -6.23
C GLN A 85 19.45 5.54 -7.70
N SER A 86 18.83 6.61 -8.21
CA SER A 86 18.31 6.70 -9.59
C SER A 86 19.35 6.37 -10.68
N ASN A 87 20.64 6.55 -10.39
CA ASN A 87 21.73 6.33 -11.34
C ASN A 87 22.50 5.02 -11.09
N GLU A 88 22.10 4.24 -10.10
CA GLU A 88 22.71 2.95 -9.77
C GLU A 88 21.99 1.81 -10.49
N GLU A 89 22.72 0.71 -10.73
CA GLU A 89 22.14 -0.54 -11.19
C GLU A 89 21.10 -1.07 -10.18
N ASP A 90 20.20 -1.92 -10.66
CA ASP A 90 19.19 -2.55 -9.82
C ASP A 90 19.84 -3.39 -8.71
N ASN A 91 19.12 -3.56 -7.61
CA ASN A 91 19.52 -4.37 -6.48
C ASN A 91 19.86 -5.80 -6.99
N PRO A 92 21.09 -6.30 -6.76
CA PRO A 92 21.50 -7.61 -7.27
C PRO A 92 20.73 -8.79 -6.64
N ASN A 93 20.05 -8.57 -5.50
CA ASN A 93 19.23 -9.56 -4.81
C ASN A 93 17.84 -8.98 -4.47
N PRO A 94 17.00 -8.73 -5.48
CA PRO A 94 15.69 -8.14 -5.24
C PRO A 94 14.74 -9.14 -4.59
N ARG A 95 13.83 -8.65 -3.76
CA ARG A 95 12.75 -9.48 -3.22
C ARG A 95 11.79 -9.87 -4.34
N ASN A 96 11.34 -11.12 -4.34
CA ASN A 96 10.38 -11.61 -5.33
C ASN A 96 8.95 -11.39 -4.84
N TYR A 97 8.20 -10.53 -5.53
CA TYR A 97 6.81 -10.26 -5.24
C TYR A 97 5.94 -11.53 -5.32
N ASN A 98 6.21 -12.41 -6.28
CA ASN A 98 5.42 -13.63 -6.51
C ASN A 98 5.57 -14.66 -5.37
N GLU A 99 6.61 -14.54 -4.54
CA GLU A 99 6.82 -15.41 -3.38
C GLU A 99 6.08 -14.90 -2.13
N MET A 100 5.52 -13.68 -2.18
CA MET A 100 4.83 -13.09 -1.05
C MET A 100 3.47 -13.73 -0.81
N GLN A 101 3.20 -14.06 0.45
CA GLN A 101 1.91 -14.59 0.87
C GLN A 101 1.00 -13.46 1.32
N PHE A 102 -0.16 -13.32 0.65
CA PHE A 102 -1.21 -12.39 1.03
C PHE A 102 -2.37 -13.15 1.67
N TYR A 103 -2.82 -12.67 2.82
CA TYR A 103 -3.93 -13.25 3.57
C TYR A 103 -4.93 -12.18 4.00
N SER A 104 -6.17 -12.58 4.29
CA SER A 104 -7.21 -11.67 4.77
C SER A 104 -6.97 -11.27 6.23
N ASP A 105 -6.95 -9.98 6.52
CA ASP A 105 -6.89 -9.44 7.88
C ASP A 105 -8.15 -8.59 8.13
N VAL A 106 -9.06 -9.11 8.94
CA VAL A 106 -10.36 -8.48 9.23
C VAL A 106 -10.19 -7.11 9.88
N THR A 107 -9.22 -6.96 10.79
CA THR A 107 -8.98 -5.69 11.49
C THR A 107 -8.48 -4.63 10.52
N VAL A 108 -7.59 -4.99 9.60
CA VAL A 108 -7.12 -4.05 8.56
C VAL A 108 -8.24 -3.73 7.57
N ALA A 109 -9.02 -4.74 7.15
CA ALA A 109 -10.15 -4.55 6.27
C ALA A 109 -11.21 -3.60 6.86
N GLU A 110 -11.55 -3.74 8.15
CA GLU A 110 -12.47 -2.85 8.86
C GLU A 110 -11.97 -1.41 8.91
N LYS A 111 -10.66 -1.22 9.14
CA LYS A 111 -10.03 0.11 9.15
C LYS A 111 -10.09 0.78 7.78
N VAL A 112 -9.71 0.06 6.73
CA VAL A 112 -9.79 0.53 5.34
C VAL A 112 -11.23 0.93 5.02
N ASN A 113 -12.20 0.06 5.31
CA ASN A 113 -13.62 0.30 5.09
C ASN A 113 -14.12 1.56 5.83
N LYS A 114 -13.72 1.73 7.09
CA LYS A 114 -14.09 2.91 7.90
C LYS A 114 -13.56 4.20 7.29
N LEU A 115 -12.32 4.20 6.80
CA LEU A 115 -11.70 5.35 6.16
C LEU A 115 -12.37 5.68 4.82
N ILE A 116 -12.63 4.69 3.96
CA ILE A 116 -13.36 4.93 2.69
C ILE A 116 -14.74 5.53 2.97
N LYS A 117 -15.50 4.95 3.92
CA LYS A 117 -16.83 5.48 4.30
C LYS A 117 -16.76 6.92 4.82
N LYS A 118 -15.74 7.25 5.62
CA LYS A 118 -15.50 8.61 6.14
C LYS A 118 -15.27 9.61 4.99
N TYR A 119 -14.47 9.25 4.00
CA TYR A 119 -14.12 10.13 2.89
C TYR A 119 -15.23 10.24 1.84
N LYS A 120 -16.08 9.21 1.67
CA LYS A 120 -17.28 9.29 0.81
C LYS A 120 -18.40 10.18 1.38
N LYS A 121 -18.49 10.32 2.71
CA LYS A 121 -19.56 11.08 3.39
C LYS A 121 -19.26 12.58 3.52
N LYS A 122 -18.01 12.99 3.39
CA LYS A 122 -17.56 14.38 3.57
C LYS A 122 -17.37 15.05 2.22
#